data_AF-A0AB38UPT7-F1
#
_entry.id   AF-A0AB38UPT7-F1
#
_cell.length_a   1.000
_cell.length_b   1.000
_cell.length_c   1.000
_cell.angle_alpha   90.00
_cell.angle_beta   90.00
_cell.angle_gamma   90.00
#
_symmetry.space_group_name_H-M   'P 1'
#
loop_
_entity.id
_entity.type
_entity.pdbx_description
1 polymer ?
#
loop_
_entity_poly.entity_id
_entity_poly.type
_entity_poly.pdbx_seq_one_letter_code
_entity_poly.pdbx_strand_id
1 'polypeptide(L)' 'MVPPPPDGTATLSPAKAAALQEIQAAIGAARDAQKKGDFAAYGSALQRLDEAITKFNNAK' A
#
# COMPACT_ATOMS: atom_id res chain seq x y z
N MET A 1 -23.04 24.89 14.43
CA MET A 1 -21.69 25.27 13.98
C MET A 1 -20.81 24.04 14.12
N VAL A 2 -20.62 23.32 13.01
CA VAL A 2 -19.72 22.15 12.92
C VAL A 2 -18.29 22.70 12.83
N PRO A 3 -17.30 22.18 13.57
CA PRO A 3 -15.94 22.69 13.51
C PRO A 3 -15.40 22.57 12.07
N PRO A 4 -14.60 23.54 11.59
CA PRO A 4 -13.98 23.44 10.28
C PRO A 4 -13.10 22.17 10.25
N PRO A 5 -13.12 21.39 9.16
CA PRO A 5 -12.12 20.34 8.99
C PRO A 5 -10.73 21.00 9.05
N PRO A 6 -9.73 20.32 9.61
CA PRO A 6 -8.40 20.89 9.72
C PRO A 6 -7.78 20.99 8.32
N ASP A 7 -7.93 22.16 7.69
CA ASP A 7 -7.04 22.64 6.64
C ASP A 7 -5.66 22.87 7.26
N GLY A 8 -4.82 21.83 7.32
CA GLY A 8 -3.49 22.00 7.92
C GLY A 8 -2.63 20.77 8.13
N THR A 9 -3.11 19.56 7.86
CA THR A 9 -2.18 18.47 7.61
C THR A 9 -1.74 18.58 6.16
N ALA A 10 -0.43 18.51 5.89
CA ALA A 10 0.03 17.71 4.77
C ALA A 10 -0.46 16.27 5.03
N THR A 11 -1.77 16.07 4.91
CA THR A 11 -2.44 14.80 5.11
C THR A 11 -1.78 13.95 4.07
N LEU A 12 -1.09 12.88 4.46
CA LEU A 12 -0.86 11.82 3.48
C LEU A 12 -2.22 11.59 2.83
N SER A 13 -2.34 11.92 1.53
CA SER A 13 -3.58 11.76 0.80
C SER A 13 -4.14 10.38 1.17
N PRO A 14 -5.44 10.20 1.44
CA PRO A 14 -5.97 8.89 1.88
C PRO A 14 -5.54 7.76 0.93
N ALA A 15 -5.31 8.08 -0.34
CA ALA A 15 -4.66 7.22 -1.34
C ALA A 15 -3.26 6.72 -0.94
N LYS A 16 -2.41 7.60 -0.40
CA LYS A 16 -1.06 7.31 0.05
C LYS A 16 -1.05 6.44 1.31
N ALA A 17 -1.95 6.68 2.26
CA ALA A 17 -2.13 5.82 3.43
C ALA A 17 -2.63 4.41 3.05
N ALA A 18 -3.62 4.33 2.15
CA ALA A 18 -4.12 3.06 1.63
C ALA A 18 -3.04 2.29 0.87
N ALA A 19 -2.25 2.96 0.04
CA ALA A 19 -1.12 2.36 -0.66
C ALA A 19 -0.07 1.81 0.31
N LEU A 20 0.22 2.52 1.40
CA LEU A 20 1.14 2.04 2.45
C LEU A 20 0.66 0.76 3.14
N GLN A 21 -0.66 0.63 3.36
CA GLN A 21 -1.25 -0.61 3.87
C GLN A 21 -1.16 -1.75 2.85
N GLU A 22 -1.42 -1.47 1.57
CA GLU A 22 -1.30 -2.48 0.50
C GLU A 22 0.15 -2.98 0.33
N ILE A 23 1.14 -2.08 0.41
CA ILE A 23 2.57 -2.42 0.38
C ILE A 23 2.90 -3.40 1.51
N GLN A 24 2.48 -3.11 2.74
CA GLN A 24 2.74 -3.99 3.89
C GLN A 24 2.07 -5.36 3.74
N ALA A 25 0.82 -5.39 3.27
CA ALA A 25 0.09 -6.63 3.01
C ALA A 25 0.76 -7.47 1.91
N ALA A 26 1.20 -6.83 0.82
CA ALA A 26 1.89 -7.48 -0.28
C ALA A 26 3.25 -8.06 0.16
N ILE A 27 4.03 -7.34 0.96
CA ILE A 27 5.28 -7.85 1.55
C ILE A 27 5.01 -9.06 2.44
N GLY A 28 3.96 -9.01 3.27
CA GLY A 28 3.55 -10.14 4.12
C GLY A 28 3.18 -11.37 3.29
N ALA A 29 2.37 -11.19 2.25
CA ALA A 29 1.98 -12.25 1.32
C ALA A 29 3.19 -12.81 0.55
N ALA A 30 4.10 -11.96 0.08
CA ALA A 30 5.33 -12.37 -0.58
C ALA A 30 6.21 -13.22 0.36
N ARG A 31 6.39 -12.79 1.63
CA ARG A 31 7.16 -13.58 2.60
C ARG A 31 6.52 -14.93 2.90
N ASP A 32 5.20 -15.00 3.04
CA ASP A 32 4.49 -16.27 3.27
C ASP A 32 4.58 -17.20 2.06
N ALA A 33 4.38 -16.65 0.86
CA ALA A 33 4.49 -17.34 -0.41
C ALA A 33 5.91 -17.90 -0.62
N GLN A 34 6.95 -17.09 -0.39
CA GLN A 34 8.34 -17.53 -0.45
C GLN A 34 8.62 -18.65 0.57
N LYS A 35 8.09 -18.52 1.79
CA LYS A 35 8.26 -19.53 2.85
C LYS A 35 7.56 -20.86 2.51
N LYS A 36 6.40 -20.81 1.84
CA LYS A 36 5.66 -21.99 1.37
C LYS A 36 6.18 -22.56 0.05
N GLY A 37 7.04 -21.83 -0.66
CA GLY A 37 7.46 -22.18 -2.03
C GLY A 37 6.38 -21.87 -3.08
N ASP A 38 5.42 -21.01 -2.76
CA ASP A 38 4.34 -20.60 -3.67
C ASP A 38 4.81 -19.42 -4.54
N PHE A 39 5.57 -19.72 -5.58
CA PHE A 39 6.13 -18.70 -6.47
C PHE A 39 5.05 -17.94 -7.27
N ALA A 40 3.87 -18.55 -7.46
CA ALA A 40 2.74 -17.91 -8.15
C ALA A 40 2.12 -16.79 -7.29
N ALA A 41 1.89 -17.05 -6.00
CA ALA A 41 1.46 -16.05 -5.04
C ALA A 41 2.55 -15.00 -4.79
N TYR A 42 3.83 -15.40 -4.80
CA TYR A 42 4.95 -14.46 -4.70
C TYR A 42 4.98 -13.46 -5.86
N GLY A 43 4.84 -13.93 -7.11
CA GLY A 43 4.76 -13.06 -8.29
C GLY A 43 3.54 -12.12 -8.24
N SER A 44 2.38 -12.65 -7.84
CA SER A 44 1.16 -11.85 -7.66
C SER A 44 1.30 -10.80 -6.56
N ALA A 45 2.01 -11.12 -5.48
CA ALA A 45 2.32 -10.21 -4.39
C ALA A 45 3.31 -9.12 -4.83
N LEU A 46 4.33 -9.46 -5.63
CA LEU A 46 5.23 -8.47 -6.23
C LEU A 46 4.49 -7.49 -7.14
N GLN A 47 3.58 -7.99 -7.97
CA GLN A 47 2.82 -7.12 -8.87
C GLN A 47 1.94 -6.15 -8.08
N ARG A 48 1.28 -6.62 -7.01
CA ARG A 48 0.54 -5.74 -6.09
C ARG A 48 1.44 -4.75 -5.35
N LEU A 49 2.63 -5.18 -4.95
CA LEU A 49 3.61 -4.33 -4.30
C LEU A 49 4.04 -3.18 -5.23
N ASP A 50 4.34 -3.48 -6.48
CA ASP A 50 4.72 -2.49 -7.49
C ASP A 50 3.58 -1.50 -7.78
N GLU A 51 2.35 -1.99 -7.96
CA GLU A 51 1.17 -1.14 -8.14
C GLU A 51 0.93 -0.23 -6.93
N ALA A 52 1.07 -0.77 -5.71
CA ALA A 52 0.87 -0.01 -4.49
C ALA A 52 1.99 1.04 -4.29
N ILE A 53 3.24 0.72 -4.60
CA ILE A 53 4.35 1.69 -4.60
C ILE A 53 4.13 2.78 -5.65
N THR A 54 3.67 2.41 -6.84
CA THR A 54 3.35 3.36 -7.92
C THR A 54 2.21 4.30 -7.50
N LYS A 55 1.14 3.77 -6.89
CA LYS A 55 0.05 4.58 -6.30
C LYS A 55 0.55 5.47 -5.17
N PHE A 56 1.41 4.96 -4.28
CA PHE A 56 2.00 5.73 -3.19
C PHE A 56 2.84 6.91 -3.70
N ASN A 57 3.63 6.70 -4.75
CA ASN A 57 4.46 7.74 -5.37
C ASN A 57 3.63 8.74 -6.19
N ASN A 58 2.59 8.28 -6.90
CA ASN A 58 1.69 9.15 -7.66
C ASN A 58 0.64 9.87 -6.80
N ALA A 59 0.38 9.37 -5.59
CA ALA A 59 -0.47 10.05 -4.61
C ALA A 59 0.25 11.32 -4.13
N LYS A 60 -0.03 12.41 -4.86
CA LYS A 60 0.36 13.78 -4.55
C LYS A 60 -0.52 14.38 -3.45
#